data_AF-A0A921EJF2-F1
#
_entry.id   AF-A0A921EJF2-F1
#
_cell.length_a   1.000
_cell.length_b   1.000
_cell.length_c   1.000
_cell.angle_alpha   90.00
_cell.angle_beta   90.00
_cell.angle_gamma   90.00
#
_symmetry.space_group_name_H-M   'P 1'
#
loop_
_entity.id
_entity.type
_entity.pdbx_description
1 polymer ?
#
loop_
_entity_poly.entity_id
_entity_poly.type
_entity_poly.pdbx_seq_one_letter_code
_entity_poly.pdbx_strand_id
1 'polypeptide(L)'
;MLFDVKTVNNLLDIDESYKAPERMLQLMLDNNKRVKIFKSFLQVSTKLDFDWFHEYFEDEQAERKSKKQDFTPAGIAKLMSRLVNPNAGIYYEPAAGTGGILITRWNQDRINDPIGLQGNKKILEKNPGISLFTYDPRNYWYQAEEMSDRAIPFLIFNMAIRGMNGVAVQCDSLSRDAKEAYFIRNDTDNWLGFSEIIKLPHTDAVRNELGISRWVTEFK
;
A
#
# COMPACT_ATOMS: atom_id res chain seq x y z
N MET A 1 -12.13 14.46 11.27
CA MET A 1 -11.64 13.16 10.74
C MET A 1 -10.26 12.93 11.35
N LEU A 2 -9.76 11.69 11.39
CA LEU A 2 -8.52 11.40 12.15
C LEU A 2 -7.26 11.95 11.45
N PHE A 3 -7.24 11.96 10.11
CA PHE A 3 -6.10 12.41 9.30
C PHE A 3 -6.53 13.48 8.29
N ASP A 4 -7.04 14.59 8.79
CA ASP A 4 -7.33 15.77 7.97
C ASP A 4 -6.05 16.47 7.48
N VAL A 5 -6.21 17.45 6.57
CA VAL A 5 -5.09 18.22 5.98
C VAL A 5 -4.15 18.79 7.04
N LYS A 6 -4.71 19.39 8.10
CA LYS A 6 -3.92 19.98 9.18
C LYS A 6 -3.11 18.92 9.93
N THR A 7 -3.73 17.78 10.24
CA THR A 7 -3.08 16.69 10.98
C THR A 7 -1.95 16.07 10.17
N VAL A 8 -2.20 15.75 8.89
CA VAL A 8 -1.20 15.16 8.01
C VAL A 8 -0.04 16.14 7.77
N ASN A 9 -0.31 17.41 7.49
CA ASN A 9 0.74 18.41 7.26
C ASN A 9 1.63 18.59 8.51
N ASN A 10 1.03 18.63 9.70
CA ASN A 10 1.78 18.69 10.96
C ASN A 10 2.65 17.44 11.19
N LEU A 11 2.12 16.23 10.92
CA LEU A 11 2.89 14.99 11.06
C LEU A 11 4.07 14.92 10.09
N LEU A 12 3.89 15.42 8.87
CA LEU A 12 4.93 15.44 7.85
C LEU A 12 5.93 16.60 8.00
N ASP A 13 5.65 17.55 8.90
CA ASP A 13 6.42 18.77 9.10
C ASP A 13 6.49 19.61 7.81
N ILE A 14 5.31 19.91 7.25
CA ILE A 14 5.14 20.74 6.05
C ILE A 14 4.10 21.83 6.29
N ASP A 15 4.29 22.95 5.60
CA ASP A 15 3.42 24.13 5.60
C ASP A 15 2.32 24.04 4.52
N GLU A 16 2.62 23.43 3.38
CA GLU A 16 1.73 23.37 2.21
C GLU A 16 1.55 21.92 1.70
N SER A 17 0.30 21.52 1.44
CA SER A 17 -0.05 20.13 1.11
C SER A 17 0.66 19.62 -0.15
N TYR A 18 0.96 20.46 -1.15
CA TYR A 18 1.64 20.01 -2.37
C TYR A 18 3.06 19.45 -2.10
N LYS A 19 3.68 19.76 -0.96
CA LYS A 19 4.99 19.23 -0.55
C LYS A 19 4.89 17.79 0.00
N ALA A 20 3.69 17.32 0.32
CA ALA A 20 3.48 16.03 0.98
C ALA A 20 4.01 14.83 0.19
N PRO A 21 3.81 14.70 -1.14
CA PRO A 21 4.33 13.55 -1.87
C PRO A 21 5.85 13.43 -1.80
N GLU A 22 6.56 14.53 -2.07
CA GLU A 22 8.03 14.55 -2.02
C GLU A 22 8.53 14.25 -0.60
N ARG A 23 7.96 14.93 0.40
CA ARG A 23 8.31 14.72 1.80
C ARG A 23 8.07 13.28 2.25
N MET A 24 6.93 12.70 1.87
CA MET A 24 6.58 11.32 2.18
C MET A 24 7.58 10.35 1.57
N LEU A 25 7.95 10.54 0.29
CA LEU A 25 8.92 9.66 -0.37
C LEU A 25 10.29 9.70 0.32
N GLN A 26 10.78 10.90 0.66
CA GLN A 26 12.04 11.06 1.39
C GLN A 26 12.01 10.34 2.75
N LEU A 27 10.88 10.40 3.48
CA LEU A 27 10.71 9.70 4.74
C LEU A 27 10.67 8.18 4.55
N MET A 28 10.01 7.70 3.50
CA MET A 28 9.89 6.27 3.18
C MET A 28 11.22 5.64 2.78
N LEU A 29 12.11 6.39 2.12
CA LEU A 29 13.42 5.88 1.70
C LEU A 29 14.50 5.96 2.79
N ASP A 30 14.21 6.58 3.95
CA ASP A 30 15.11 6.64 5.10
C ASP A 30 14.65 5.67 6.20
N ASN A 31 15.41 4.59 6.42
CA ASN A 31 15.05 3.52 7.35
C ASN A 31 14.75 4.02 8.78
N ASN A 32 15.48 5.02 9.27
CA ASN A 32 15.31 5.54 10.62
C ASN A 32 14.12 6.49 10.71
N LYS A 33 13.96 7.38 9.73
CA LYS A 33 12.85 8.34 9.71
C LYS A 33 11.52 7.64 9.40
N ARG A 34 11.51 6.62 8.54
CA ARG A 34 10.34 5.79 8.22
C ARG A 34 9.69 5.21 9.48
N VAL A 35 10.48 4.54 10.33
CA VAL A 35 9.95 3.95 11.57
C VAL A 35 9.43 5.03 12.52
N LYS A 36 10.10 6.18 12.61
CA LYS A 36 9.64 7.29 13.45
C LYS A 36 8.32 7.85 12.96
N ILE A 37 8.18 8.10 11.65
CA ILE A 37 6.93 8.66 11.11
C ILE A 37 5.77 7.67 11.25
N PHE A 38 5.98 6.37 11.03
CA PHE A 38 4.96 5.34 11.30
C PHE A 38 4.47 5.39 12.74
N LYS A 39 5.39 5.49 13.71
CA LYS A 39 5.02 5.62 15.13
C LYS A 39 4.23 6.89 15.41
N SER A 40 4.58 8.03 14.81
CA SER A 40 3.83 9.28 14.96
C SER A 40 2.41 9.17 14.42
N PHE A 41 2.21 8.53 13.26
CA PHE A 41 0.85 8.29 12.75
C PHE A 41 0.07 7.30 13.63
N LEU A 42 0.73 6.25 14.13
CA LEU A 42 0.11 5.26 15.02
C LEU A 42 -0.32 5.85 16.39
N GLN A 43 0.27 6.97 16.81
CA GLN A 43 -0.19 7.72 17.99
C GLN A 43 -1.54 8.40 17.76
N VAL A 44 -1.90 8.72 16.50
CA VAL A 44 -3.19 9.29 16.12
C VAL A 44 -4.25 8.20 15.94
N SER A 45 -3.89 7.09 15.28
CA SER A 45 -4.79 5.96 15.07
C SER A 45 -4.03 4.65 14.93
N THR A 46 -4.52 3.59 15.57
CA THR A 46 -4.02 2.22 15.39
C THR A 46 -4.89 1.38 14.45
N LYS A 47 -5.98 1.96 13.91
CA LYS A 47 -6.88 1.27 12.97
C LYS A 47 -6.28 1.29 11.57
N LEU A 48 -5.66 0.20 11.16
CA LEU A 48 -4.97 0.06 9.87
C LEU A 48 -5.86 -0.52 8.76
N ASP A 49 -7.12 -0.84 9.04
CA ASP A 49 -8.05 -1.54 8.13
C ASP A 49 -8.67 -0.67 7.03
N PHE A 50 -8.29 0.62 6.97
CA PHE A 50 -8.71 1.56 5.93
C PHE A 50 -7.54 2.48 5.55
N ASP A 51 -7.68 3.19 4.42
CA ASP A 51 -6.71 4.16 3.96
C ASP A 51 -6.80 5.47 4.75
N TRP A 52 -5.74 5.83 5.46
CA TRP A 52 -5.66 7.06 6.24
C TRP A 52 -5.59 8.31 5.37
N PHE A 53 -5.11 8.19 4.13
CA PHE A 53 -4.87 9.32 3.25
C PHE A 53 -5.97 9.54 2.23
N HIS A 54 -7.02 8.72 2.24
CA HIS A 54 -8.14 8.83 1.30
C HIS A 54 -8.62 10.28 1.17
N GLU A 55 -9.11 10.86 2.28
CA GLU A 55 -9.70 12.20 2.31
C GLU A 55 -8.66 13.28 2.02
N TYR A 56 -7.49 13.17 2.67
CA TYR A 56 -6.35 14.07 2.44
C TYR A 56 -5.98 14.15 0.95
N PHE A 57 -5.89 13.00 0.29
CA PHE A 57 -5.51 12.92 -1.10
C PHE A 57 -6.65 13.39 -2.00
N GLU A 58 -7.90 13.04 -1.68
CA GLU A 58 -9.09 13.50 -2.41
C GLU A 58 -9.19 15.03 -2.44
N ASP A 59 -8.89 15.69 -1.31
CA ASP A 59 -9.03 17.14 -1.15
C ASP A 59 -7.87 17.92 -1.79
N GLU A 60 -6.63 17.44 -1.58
CA GLU A 60 -5.44 18.26 -1.86
C GLU A 60 -4.63 17.78 -3.08
N GLN A 61 -4.68 16.49 -3.41
CA GLN A 61 -3.73 15.88 -4.35
C GLN A 61 -4.40 15.31 -5.60
N ALA A 62 -5.67 14.92 -5.51
CA ALA A 62 -6.41 14.28 -6.57
C ALA A 62 -6.62 15.22 -7.75
N GLU A 63 -6.39 14.70 -8.94
CA GLU A 63 -6.59 15.44 -10.18
C GLU A 63 -8.08 15.43 -10.61
N ARG A 64 -8.99 15.81 -9.70
CA ARG A 64 -10.44 15.75 -9.93
C ARG A 64 -10.88 16.58 -11.14
N LYS A 65 -10.25 17.74 -11.37
CA LYS A 65 -10.61 18.65 -12.46
C LYS A 65 -10.13 18.16 -13.83
N SER A 66 -8.88 17.69 -13.93
CA SER A 66 -8.26 17.29 -15.19
C SER A 66 -8.53 15.82 -15.56
N LYS A 67 -8.47 14.91 -14.58
CA LYS A 67 -8.57 13.46 -14.79
C LYS A 67 -9.84 12.83 -14.23
N LYS A 68 -10.68 13.61 -13.53
CA LYS A 68 -11.91 13.13 -12.87
C LYS A 68 -11.66 11.90 -12.00
N GLN A 69 -10.49 11.86 -11.35
CA GLN A 69 -10.17 10.81 -10.39
C GLN A 69 -11.17 10.88 -9.24
N ASP A 70 -11.73 9.72 -8.92
CA ASP A 70 -12.60 9.52 -7.78
C ASP A 70 -12.13 8.25 -7.06
N PHE A 71 -12.40 8.17 -5.76
CA PHE A 71 -11.92 7.06 -4.97
C PHE A 71 -12.94 5.91 -4.94
N THR A 72 -12.43 4.68 -4.87
CA THR A 72 -13.28 3.48 -4.78
C THR A 72 -13.95 3.38 -3.40
N PRO A 73 -15.29 3.48 -3.28
CA PRO A 73 -15.94 3.39 -1.98
C PRO A 73 -15.65 2.08 -1.27
N ALA A 74 -15.54 2.11 0.07
CA ALA A 74 -15.18 0.93 0.88
C ALA A 74 -16.09 -0.29 0.63
N GLY A 75 -17.38 -0.06 0.36
CA GLY A 75 -18.33 -1.13 0.00
C GLY A 75 -17.95 -1.86 -1.29
N ILE A 76 -17.47 -1.13 -2.30
CA ILE A 76 -17.03 -1.69 -3.59
C ILE A 76 -15.70 -2.43 -3.43
N ALA A 77 -14.73 -1.84 -2.72
CA ALA A 77 -13.47 -2.52 -2.42
C ALA A 77 -13.69 -3.86 -1.68
N LYS A 78 -14.63 -3.87 -0.73
CA LYS A 78 -15.01 -5.07 0.02
C LYS A 78 -15.70 -6.11 -0.86
N LEU A 79 -16.58 -5.69 -1.77
CA LEU A 79 -17.24 -6.57 -2.73
C LEU A 79 -16.21 -7.23 -3.65
N MET A 80 -15.34 -6.43 -4.29
CA MET A 80 -14.31 -6.94 -5.20
C MET A 80 -13.41 -7.96 -4.51
N SER A 81 -12.93 -7.64 -3.31
CA SER A 81 -12.05 -8.53 -2.54
C SER A 81 -12.72 -9.87 -2.19
N ARG A 82 -14.05 -9.90 -2.02
CA ARG A 82 -14.83 -11.12 -1.75
C ARG A 82 -15.15 -11.94 -3.00
N LEU A 83 -15.17 -11.32 -4.18
CA LEU A 83 -15.42 -12.00 -5.45
C LEU A 83 -14.19 -12.78 -5.91
N VAL A 84 -12.99 -12.29 -5.60
CA VAL A 84 -11.73 -12.95 -5.93
C VAL A 84 -11.37 -14.01 -4.88
N ASN A 85 -10.60 -15.02 -5.27
CA ASN A 85 -10.21 -16.11 -4.38
C ASN A 85 -9.44 -15.58 -3.15
N PRO A 86 -9.91 -15.80 -1.91
CA PRO A 86 -9.25 -15.30 -0.70
C PRO A 86 -7.91 -16.00 -0.40
N ASN A 87 -7.62 -17.16 -1.02
CA ASN A 87 -6.49 -18.01 -0.61
C ASN A 87 -5.34 -18.08 -1.63
N ALA A 88 -5.27 -17.15 -2.59
CA ALA A 88 -4.23 -17.17 -3.61
C ALA A 88 -2.84 -16.75 -3.08
N GLY A 89 -2.78 -16.03 -1.95
CA GLY A 89 -1.54 -15.44 -1.43
C GLY A 89 -0.94 -14.36 -2.34
N ILE A 90 -1.53 -14.09 -3.51
CA ILE A 90 -1.01 -13.15 -4.51
C ILE A 90 -2.13 -12.17 -4.88
N TYR A 91 -1.78 -10.90 -4.94
CA TYR A 91 -2.64 -9.79 -5.32
C TYR A 91 -1.96 -8.93 -6.37
N TYR A 92 -2.74 -8.45 -7.34
CA TYR A 92 -2.31 -7.53 -8.38
C TYR A 92 -3.31 -6.40 -8.57
N GLU A 93 -2.84 -5.15 -8.58
CA GLU A 93 -3.65 -3.97 -8.88
C GLU A 93 -2.89 -3.01 -9.82
N PRO A 94 -3.36 -2.81 -11.07
CA PRO A 94 -2.65 -2.01 -12.07
C PRO A 94 -2.85 -0.48 -11.93
N ALA A 95 -3.67 -0.02 -10.98
CA ALA A 95 -3.98 1.39 -10.76
C ALA A 95 -4.38 1.63 -9.30
N ALA A 96 -3.42 1.45 -8.40
CA ALA A 96 -3.69 1.35 -6.97
C ALA A 96 -4.01 2.67 -6.29
N GLY A 97 -3.65 3.82 -6.88
CA GLY A 97 -3.72 5.12 -6.21
C GLY A 97 -2.93 5.09 -4.91
N THR A 98 -3.57 5.43 -3.80
CA THR A 98 -3.02 5.32 -2.44
C THR A 98 -3.15 3.91 -1.83
N GLY A 99 -3.83 2.97 -2.51
CA GLY A 99 -3.95 1.57 -2.12
C GLY A 99 -5.23 1.23 -1.34
N GLY A 100 -6.34 1.95 -1.52
CA GLY A 100 -7.59 1.68 -0.78
C GLY A 100 -8.14 0.25 -0.94
N ILE A 101 -8.11 -0.27 -2.17
CA ILE A 101 -8.55 -1.64 -2.47
C ILE A 101 -7.51 -2.64 -1.94
N LEU A 102 -6.22 -2.39 -2.18
CA LEU A 102 -5.10 -3.15 -1.61
C LEU A 102 -5.20 -3.32 -0.08
N ILE A 103 -5.47 -2.24 0.67
CA ILE A 103 -5.63 -2.28 2.13
C ILE A 103 -6.84 -3.14 2.52
N THR A 104 -7.95 -3.01 1.77
CA THR A 104 -9.13 -3.83 2.00
C THR A 104 -8.83 -5.31 1.79
N ARG A 105 -8.05 -5.64 0.75
CA ARG A 105 -7.62 -7.01 0.49
C ARG A 105 -6.71 -7.54 1.59
N TRP A 106 -5.67 -6.79 1.95
CA TRP A 106 -4.75 -7.16 3.03
C TRP A 106 -5.48 -7.41 4.35
N ASN A 107 -6.45 -6.56 4.71
CA ASN A 107 -7.23 -6.76 5.92
C ASN A 107 -8.08 -8.04 5.82
N GLN A 108 -8.64 -8.34 4.64
CA GLN A 108 -9.35 -9.60 4.42
C GLN A 108 -8.44 -10.82 4.52
N ASP A 109 -7.22 -10.76 4.00
CA ASP A 109 -6.23 -11.83 4.14
C ASP A 109 -5.92 -12.08 5.63
N ARG A 110 -5.61 -11.02 6.39
CA ARG A 110 -5.33 -11.09 7.83
C ARG A 110 -6.46 -11.67 8.69
N ILE A 111 -7.71 -11.36 8.35
CA ILE A 111 -8.86 -11.84 9.15
C ILE A 111 -9.35 -13.22 8.71
N ASN A 112 -9.12 -13.63 7.46
CA ASN A 112 -9.68 -14.85 6.88
C ASN A 112 -8.68 -15.99 6.69
N ASP A 113 -7.36 -15.73 6.78
CA ASP A 113 -6.35 -16.79 6.71
C ASP A 113 -5.80 -17.16 8.08
N PRO A 114 -6.32 -18.23 8.70
CA PRO A 114 -5.72 -18.84 9.85
C PRO A 114 -4.71 -19.88 9.36
N ILE A 115 -3.43 -19.71 9.70
CA ILE A 115 -2.52 -20.85 9.87
C ILE A 115 -2.34 -21.67 8.57
N GLY A 116 -2.42 -21.06 7.37
CA GLY A 116 -2.31 -21.80 6.11
C GLY A 116 -3.36 -22.93 5.96
N LEU A 117 -4.51 -22.83 6.62
CA LEU A 117 -5.54 -23.88 6.69
C LEU A 117 -6.39 -24.00 5.41
N GLN A 118 -5.98 -23.37 4.31
CA GLN A 118 -6.59 -23.47 2.98
C GLN A 118 -8.14 -23.34 3.00
N GLY A 119 -8.69 -22.50 3.88
CA GLY A 119 -10.13 -22.24 3.94
C GLY A 119 -10.95 -23.11 4.91
N ASN A 120 -10.34 -23.84 5.86
CA ASN A 120 -11.10 -24.50 6.93
C ASN A 120 -11.68 -23.49 7.96
N LYS A 121 -12.83 -22.91 7.62
CA LYS A 121 -13.51 -21.87 8.42
C LYS A 121 -14.01 -22.33 9.79
N LYS A 122 -14.14 -23.64 10.03
CA LYS A 122 -14.65 -24.17 11.33
C LYS A 122 -13.76 -23.77 12.51
N ILE A 123 -12.46 -23.56 12.29
CA ILE A 123 -11.53 -23.11 13.34
C ILE A 123 -11.73 -21.63 13.65
N LEU A 124 -11.96 -20.80 12.63
CA LEU A 124 -12.27 -19.37 12.78
C LEU A 124 -13.61 -19.14 13.49
N GLU A 125 -14.63 -19.90 13.11
CA GLU A 125 -15.98 -19.81 13.70
C GLU A 125 -15.95 -20.11 15.21
N LYS A 126 -15.11 -21.06 15.61
CA LYS A 126 -14.92 -21.43 17.02
C LYS A 126 -14.00 -20.47 17.79
N ASN A 127 -13.11 -19.76 17.10
CA ASN A 127 -12.10 -18.89 17.69
C ASN A 127 -11.99 -17.57 16.92
N PRO A 128 -12.97 -16.66 17.07
CA PRO A 128 -12.95 -15.39 16.37
C PRO A 128 -11.69 -14.59 16.74
N GLY A 129 -10.96 -14.11 15.74
CA GLY A 129 -9.74 -13.32 15.92
C GLY A 129 -8.44 -14.11 15.98
N ILE A 130 -8.46 -15.45 15.97
CA ILE A 130 -7.23 -16.27 15.96
C ILE A 130 -6.37 -16.04 14.71
N SER A 131 -6.99 -15.69 13.58
CA SER A 131 -6.32 -15.37 12.31
C SER A 131 -5.35 -14.19 12.46
N LEU A 132 -5.68 -13.19 13.28
CA LEU A 132 -4.80 -12.05 13.50
C LEU A 132 -3.45 -12.43 14.12
N PHE A 133 -3.42 -13.44 14.98
CA PHE A 133 -2.21 -13.92 15.65
C PHE A 133 -1.44 -14.97 14.84
N THR A 134 -2.02 -15.44 13.75
CA THR A 134 -1.48 -16.53 12.92
C THR A 134 -1.22 -16.10 11.48
N TYR A 135 -1.57 -14.86 11.15
CA TYR A 135 -1.19 -14.21 9.92
C TYR A 135 0.33 -14.12 9.82
N ASP A 136 0.86 -14.64 8.72
CA ASP A 136 2.27 -14.54 8.37
C ASP A 136 2.39 -13.72 7.08
N PRO A 137 2.96 -12.49 7.14
CA PRO A 137 3.14 -11.64 5.96
C PRO A 137 3.91 -12.32 4.83
N ARG A 138 4.75 -13.32 5.11
CA ARG A 138 5.58 -14.02 4.12
C ARG A 138 4.79 -14.92 3.18
N ASN A 139 3.56 -15.28 3.57
CA ASN A 139 2.65 -16.06 2.71
C ASN A 139 1.91 -15.20 1.67
N TYR A 140 2.13 -13.89 1.68
CA TYR A 140 1.39 -12.93 0.88
C TYR A 140 2.31 -12.08 0.01
N TRP A 141 1.87 -11.82 -1.22
CA TRP A 141 2.53 -10.95 -2.17
C TRP A 141 1.54 -9.95 -2.77
N TYR A 142 1.82 -8.67 -2.61
CA TYR A 142 1.00 -7.57 -3.10
C TYR A 142 1.75 -6.79 -4.19
N GLN A 143 1.42 -7.06 -5.45
CA GLN A 143 1.90 -6.30 -6.60
C GLN A 143 0.95 -5.14 -6.87
N ALA A 144 1.46 -3.91 -6.81
CA ALA A 144 0.67 -2.72 -7.10
C ALA A 144 1.39 -1.82 -8.12
N GLU A 145 0.62 -1.22 -9.01
CA GLU A 145 1.11 -0.28 -10.02
C GLU A 145 0.35 1.04 -9.88
N GLU A 146 1.06 2.15 -10.01
CA GLU A 146 0.46 3.48 -9.99
C GLU A 146 1.31 4.45 -10.82
N MET A 147 0.67 5.28 -11.63
CA MET A 147 1.38 6.20 -12.53
C MET A 147 1.75 7.51 -11.82
N SER A 148 0.91 7.99 -10.91
CA SER A 148 1.03 9.31 -10.29
C SER A 148 2.23 9.44 -9.36
N ASP A 149 3.09 10.43 -9.65
CA ASP A 149 4.17 10.87 -8.74
C ASP A 149 3.63 11.28 -7.37
N ARG A 150 2.36 11.72 -7.30
CA ARG A 150 1.73 12.14 -6.05
C ARG A 150 1.28 10.97 -5.19
N ALA A 151 0.77 9.90 -5.79
CA ALA A 151 0.13 8.79 -5.08
C ALA A 151 1.13 7.72 -4.62
N ILE A 152 2.17 7.43 -5.43
CA ILE A 152 3.19 6.42 -5.14
C ILE A 152 3.77 6.50 -3.72
N PRO A 153 4.16 7.69 -3.19
CA PRO A 153 4.70 7.79 -1.84
C PRO A 153 3.73 7.30 -0.75
N PHE A 154 2.44 7.58 -0.91
CA PHE A 154 1.39 7.16 0.02
C PHE A 154 1.06 5.68 -0.13
N LEU A 155 1.09 5.14 -1.35
CA LEU A 155 0.95 3.70 -1.59
C LEU A 155 2.04 2.91 -0.86
N ILE A 156 3.30 3.31 -1.04
CA ILE A 156 4.44 2.65 -0.38
C ILE A 156 4.34 2.79 1.14
N PHE A 157 3.98 3.97 1.66
CA PHE A 157 3.69 4.14 3.09
C PHE A 157 2.64 3.14 3.55
N ASN A 158 1.52 3.05 2.83
CA ASN A 158 0.38 2.23 3.20
C ASN A 158 0.71 0.74 3.20
N MET A 159 1.53 0.28 2.27
CA MET A 159 2.04 -1.09 2.25
C MET A 159 3.00 -1.36 3.43
N ALA A 160 3.97 -0.47 3.65
CA ALA A 160 5.04 -0.70 4.60
C ALA A 160 4.59 -0.59 6.07
N ILE A 161 3.72 0.36 6.42
CA ILE A 161 3.19 0.46 7.80
C ILE A 161 2.33 -0.74 8.19
N ARG A 162 1.78 -1.45 7.19
CA ARG A 162 0.93 -2.64 7.35
C ARG A 162 1.71 -3.95 7.30
N GLY A 163 3.04 -3.88 7.22
CA GLY A 163 3.90 -5.05 7.23
C GLY A 163 3.76 -5.93 5.99
N MET A 164 3.25 -5.39 4.87
CA MET A 164 3.02 -6.14 3.63
C MET A 164 4.32 -6.57 2.95
N ASN A 165 4.25 -7.65 2.18
CA ASN A 165 5.28 -8.06 1.23
C ASN A 165 4.80 -7.80 -0.21
N GLY A 166 5.66 -7.27 -1.07
CA GLY A 166 5.29 -7.02 -2.46
C GLY A 166 6.16 -5.97 -3.15
N VAL A 167 5.64 -5.40 -4.22
CA VAL A 167 6.34 -4.34 -4.97
C VAL A 167 5.33 -3.29 -5.44
N ALA A 168 5.70 -2.03 -5.29
CA ALA A 168 5.00 -0.90 -5.87
C ALA A 168 5.79 -0.41 -7.09
N VAL A 169 5.20 -0.48 -8.28
CA VAL A 169 5.82 -0.03 -9.53
C VAL A 169 5.18 1.28 -9.96
N GLN A 170 6.01 2.31 -10.13
CA GLN A 170 5.57 3.56 -10.71
C GLN A 170 5.58 3.44 -12.23
N CYS A 171 4.44 3.06 -12.84
CA CYS A 171 4.38 2.82 -14.28
C CYS A 171 3.05 3.23 -14.91
N ASP A 172 3.11 3.44 -16.23
CA ASP A 172 1.94 3.35 -17.09
C ASP A 172 1.70 1.87 -17.40
N SER A 173 0.66 1.32 -16.79
CA SER A 173 0.31 -0.11 -16.85
C SER A 173 -0.05 -0.58 -18.26
N LEU A 174 -0.39 0.33 -19.18
CA LEU A 174 -0.70 0.01 -20.58
C LEU A 174 0.56 -0.08 -21.45
N SER A 175 1.40 0.95 -21.43
CA SER A 175 2.65 0.96 -22.22
C SER A 175 3.78 0.15 -21.60
N ARG A 176 3.66 -0.16 -20.30
CA ARG A 176 4.70 -0.77 -19.45
C ARG A 176 5.94 0.12 -19.30
N ASP A 177 5.84 1.41 -19.57
CA ASP A 177 6.90 2.37 -19.24
C ASP A 177 6.89 2.62 -17.73
N ALA A 178 8.04 2.54 -17.07
CA ALA A 178 8.16 2.71 -15.61
C ALA A 178 9.16 3.81 -15.26
N LYS A 179 8.86 4.59 -14.22
CA LYS A 179 9.81 5.56 -13.63
C LYS A 179 10.68 4.90 -12.58
N GLU A 180 10.05 4.24 -11.63
CA GLU A 180 10.70 3.69 -10.44
C GLU A 180 9.97 2.42 -9.98
N ALA A 181 10.65 1.57 -9.22
CA ALA A 181 10.04 0.42 -8.55
C ALA A 181 10.58 0.26 -7.13
N TYR A 182 9.72 -0.16 -6.22
CA TYR A 182 10.03 -0.24 -4.79
C TYR A 182 9.66 -1.62 -4.27
N PHE A 183 10.66 -2.38 -3.86
CA PHE A 183 10.46 -3.67 -3.22
C PHE A 183 10.17 -3.45 -1.73
N ILE A 184 9.08 -4.04 -1.26
CA ILE A 184 8.55 -3.85 0.09
C ILE A 184 8.58 -5.21 0.77
N ARG A 185 9.34 -5.31 1.87
CA ARG A 185 9.73 -6.59 2.44
C ARG A 185 9.59 -6.66 3.94
N ASN A 186 8.94 -7.70 4.42
CA ASN A 186 8.89 -8.14 5.80
C ASN A 186 9.28 -9.63 5.84
N ASP A 187 10.54 -9.89 6.22
CA ASP A 187 11.14 -11.24 6.28
C ASP A 187 10.77 -12.00 7.58
N THR A 188 9.92 -11.42 8.42
CA THR A 188 9.52 -11.98 9.71
C THR A 188 8.05 -12.40 9.70
N ASP A 189 7.68 -13.33 10.59
CA ASP A 189 6.29 -13.66 10.90
C ASP A 189 5.61 -12.60 11.80
N ASN A 190 6.30 -11.49 12.10
CA ASN A 190 5.76 -10.43 12.92
C ASN A 190 4.69 -9.65 12.14
N TRP A 191 3.44 -10.01 12.38
CA TRP A 191 2.26 -9.35 11.82
C TRP A 191 2.03 -7.90 12.33
N LEU A 192 2.78 -7.46 13.34
CA LEU A 192 2.85 -6.07 13.80
C LEU A 192 4.10 -5.32 13.28
N GLY A 193 4.98 -6.03 12.57
CA GLY A 193 6.22 -5.47 12.03
C GLY A 193 5.95 -4.54 10.85
N PHE A 194 6.80 -3.51 10.71
CA PHE A 194 6.82 -2.67 9.52
C PHE A 194 7.71 -3.29 8.44
N SER A 195 7.34 -3.11 7.18
CA SER A 195 8.17 -3.55 6.07
C SER A 195 9.34 -2.60 5.82
N GLU A 196 10.43 -3.18 5.36
CA GLU A 196 11.51 -2.47 4.69
C GLU A 196 11.04 -2.01 3.30
N ILE A 197 11.61 -0.90 2.82
CA ILE A 197 11.41 -0.39 1.46
C ILE A 197 12.78 -0.28 0.82
N ILE A 198 12.93 -0.93 -0.34
CA ILE A 198 14.16 -0.96 -1.13
C ILE A 198 13.83 -0.42 -2.51
N LYS A 199 14.43 0.71 -2.88
CA LYS A 199 14.34 1.23 -4.25
C LYS A 199 15.12 0.29 -5.18
N LEU A 200 14.45 -0.25 -6.19
CA LEU A 200 15.05 -1.20 -7.12
C LEU A 200 15.91 -0.48 -8.17
N PRO A 201 17.07 -1.05 -8.56
CA PRO A 201 17.92 -0.46 -9.59
C PRO A 201 17.32 -0.68 -10.98
N HIS A 202 17.58 0.25 -11.91
CA HIS A 202 17.12 0.20 -13.29
C HIS A 202 17.95 -0.76 -14.16
N THR A 203 18.03 -2.03 -13.75
CA THR A 203 18.75 -3.08 -14.48
C THR A 203 17.82 -3.84 -15.42
N ASP A 204 18.40 -4.52 -16.42
CA ASP A 204 17.64 -5.40 -17.32
C ASP A 204 16.97 -6.56 -16.58
N ALA A 205 17.60 -7.07 -15.50
CA ALA A 205 17.04 -8.12 -14.68
C ALA A 205 15.74 -7.69 -13.99
N VAL A 206 15.76 -6.53 -13.30
CA VAL A 206 14.56 -5.95 -12.66
C VAL A 206 13.50 -5.63 -13.71
N ARG A 207 13.91 -5.07 -14.86
CA ARG A 207 12.99 -4.75 -15.95
C ARG A 207 12.23 -5.99 -16.42
N ASN A 208 12.95 -7.09 -16.67
CA ASN A 208 12.36 -8.32 -17.16
C ASN A 208 11.46 -8.98 -16.10
N GLU A 209 11.88 -9.00 -14.84
CA GLU A 209 11.11 -9.57 -13.72
C GLU A 209 9.77 -8.86 -13.52
N LEU A 210 9.75 -7.52 -13.61
CA LEU A 210 8.55 -6.70 -13.40
C LEU A 210 7.72 -6.48 -14.68
N GLY A 211 8.12 -7.09 -15.81
CA GLY A 211 7.45 -6.90 -17.09
C GLY A 211 7.42 -5.44 -17.55
N ILE A 212 8.50 -4.70 -17.31
CA ILE A 212 8.66 -3.29 -17.69
C ILE A 212 9.20 -3.24 -19.13
N SER A 213 8.66 -2.37 -19.97
CA SER A 213 9.13 -2.14 -21.34
C SER A 213 10.41 -1.31 -21.36
N ARG A 214 10.41 -0.17 -20.67
CA ARG A 214 11.58 0.71 -20.50
C ARG A 214 11.45 1.59 -19.26
N TRP A 215 12.61 2.04 -18.77
CA TRP A 215 12.70 3.07 -17.74
C TRP A 215 12.59 4.47 -18.36
N VAL A 216 11.75 5.32 -17.79
CA VAL A 216 11.50 6.70 -18.27
C VAL A 216 11.63 7.69 -17.12
N THR A 217 12.01 8.94 -17.42
CA THR A 217 11.99 10.02 -16.42
C THR A 217 10.60 10.64 -16.29
N GLU A 218 9.83 10.65 -17.38
CA GLU A 218 8.50 11.23 -17.49
C GLU A 218 7.60 10.32 -18.36
N PHE A 219 6.31 10.25 -18.02
CA PHE A 219 5.32 9.57 -18.85
C PHE A 219 4.91 10.48 -20.02
N LYS A 220 4.70 9.89 -21.19
CA LYS A 220 4.28 10.59 -22.41
C LYS A 220 2.78 10.87 -22.43
#